data_AF-A0A2V6U468-F1
#
_entry.id   AF-A0A2V6U468-F1
#
_cell.length_a   1.000
_cell.length_b   1.000
_cell.length_c   1.000
_cell.angle_alpha   90.00
_cell.angle_beta   90.00
_cell.angle_gamma   90.00
#
_symmetry.space_group_name_H-M   'P 1'
#
loop_
_entity.id
_entity.type
_entity.pdbx_description
1 polymer ?
#
loop_
_entity_poly.entity_id
_entity_poly.type
_entity_poly.pdbx_seq_one_letter_code
_entity_poly.pdbx_strand_id
1 'polypeptide(L)'
;MRCPRSHRDAPVGRRLVLVFFCLLWAVPAGAGHELPFYPGYYPQEIRLETLPPSVAAAQLKSAKIHAYVGADPFAGGRAPGDVKPVESLGGYLVMTFNPASPVAASRESRCEAARRTAKSLGAAPGLYVPHP
;
A
#
# COMPACT_ATOMS: atom_id res chain seq x y z
N MET A 1 11.26 -32.73 -66.79
CA MET A 1 10.24 -31.94 -66.07
C MET A 1 10.25 -32.30 -64.60
N ARG A 2 10.73 -31.40 -63.73
CA ARG A 2 10.40 -31.30 -62.30
C ARG A 2 10.93 -29.95 -61.80
N CYS A 3 10.01 -29.07 -61.40
CA CYS A 3 10.30 -27.77 -60.81
C CYS A 3 10.42 -27.97 -59.28
N PRO A 4 11.49 -27.52 -58.60
CA PRO A 4 11.52 -27.57 -57.14
C PRO A 4 10.67 -26.42 -56.58
N ARG A 5 9.69 -26.78 -55.76
CA ARG A 5 8.88 -25.85 -54.95
C ARG A 5 9.80 -25.15 -53.94
N SER A 6 9.94 -23.84 -54.08
CA SER A 6 10.52 -22.96 -53.06
C SER A 6 9.66 -23.02 -51.80
N HIS A 7 10.21 -23.64 -50.74
CA HIS A 7 9.60 -23.64 -49.41
C HIS A 7 9.79 -22.25 -48.80
N ARG A 8 8.73 -21.46 -48.98
CA ARG A 8 8.46 -20.15 -48.41
C ARG A 8 8.91 -20.01 -46.95
N ASP A 9 9.42 -18.83 -46.65
CA ASP A 9 9.86 -18.25 -45.37
C ASP A 9 8.80 -18.23 -44.24
N ALA A 10 8.20 -19.38 -43.95
CA ALA A 10 7.08 -19.51 -43.02
C ALA A 10 7.43 -19.42 -41.50
N PRO A 11 8.65 -19.72 -40.99
CA PRO A 11 8.85 -19.77 -39.54
C PRO A 11 9.06 -18.40 -38.90
N VAL A 12 9.57 -17.42 -39.65
CA VAL A 12 9.88 -16.06 -39.12
C VAL A 12 8.60 -15.25 -38.95
N GLY A 13 7.71 -15.25 -39.96
CA GLY A 13 6.44 -14.54 -39.89
C GLY A 13 5.55 -15.01 -38.74
N ARG A 14 5.50 -16.34 -38.48
CA ARG A 14 4.69 -16.91 -37.39
C ARG A 14 5.21 -16.52 -36.01
N ARG A 15 6.53 -16.48 -35.82
CA ARG A 15 7.16 -16.04 -34.56
C ARG A 15 6.94 -14.55 -34.32
N LEU A 16 7.03 -13.73 -35.37
CA LEU A 16 6.81 -12.29 -35.26
C LEU A 16 5.37 -11.95 -34.90
N VAL A 17 4.40 -12.66 -35.50
CA VAL A 17 2.97 -12.53 -35.17
C VAL A 17 2.70 -12.91 -33.71
N LEU A 18 3.30 -14.00 -33.22
CA LEU A 18 3.15 -14.40 -31.81
C LEU A 18 3.73 -13.38 -30.84
N VAL A 19 4.93 -12.84 -31.12
CA VAL A 19 5.55 -11.80 -30.30
C VAL A 19 4.69 -10.52 -30.29
N PHE A 20 4.18 -10.11 -31.45
CA PHE A 20 3.29 -8.96 -31.55
C PHE A 20 2.00 -9.17 -30.74
N PHE A 21 1.41 -10.36 -30.80
CA PHE A 21 0.25 -10.71 -29.99
C PHE A 21 0.56 -10.68 -28.49
N CYS A 22 1.68 -11.25 -28.04
CA CYS A 22 2.08 -11.20 -26.63
C CYS A 22 2.28 -9.75 -26.12
N LEU A 23 2.82 -8.86 -26.95
CA LEU A 23 3.01 -7.45 -26.59
C LEU A 23 1.69 -6.69 -26.45
N LEU A 24 0.67 -7.01 -27.26
CA LEU A 24 -0.67 -6.39 -27.15
C LEU A 24 -1.38 -6.73 -25.84
N TRP A 25 -1.13 -7.93 -25.28
CA TRP A 25 -1.71 -8.35 -23.99
C TRP A 25 -0.89 -7.89 -22.77
N ALA A 26 0.31 -7.34 -22.99
CA ALA A 26 1.14 -6.80 -21.92
C ALA A 26 0.77 -5.34 -21.54
N VAL A 27 -0.22 -4.74 -22.22
CA VAL A 27 -0.72 -3.42 -21.86
C VAL A 27 -1.55 -3.54 -20.58
N PRO A 28 -1.27 -2.74 -19.53
CA PRO A 28 -2.08 -2.76 -18.32
C PRO A 28 -3.51 -2.35 -18.65
N ALA A 29 -4.41 -3.33 -18.70
CA ALA A 29 -5.84 -3.08 -18.80
C ALA A 29 -6.35 -2.66 -17.42
N GLY A 30 -6.57 -1.36 -17.23
CA GLY A 30 -7.31 -0.86 -16.08
C GLY A 30 -8.76 -1.33 -16.19
N ALA A 31 -9.10 -2.47 -15.59
CA ALA A 31 -10.46 -2.97 -15.54
C ALA A 31 -11.27 -2.19 -14.47
N GLY A 32 -11.59 -0.93 -14.79
CA GLY A 32 -12.60 -0.18 -14.04
C GLY A 32 -13.97 -0.77 -14.34
N HIS A 33 -14.53 -1.57 -13.43
CA HIS A 33 -15.96 -1.87 -13.44
C HIS A 33 -16.70 -0.63 -12.92
N GLU A 34 -16.70 0.44 -13.72
CA GLU A 34 -17.40 1.66 -13.38
C GLU A 34 -18.89 1.46 -13.62
N LEU A 35 -19.70 1.65 -12.57
CA LEU A 35 -21.14 1.72 -12.73
C LEU A 35 -21.45 2.97 -13.60
N PRO A 36 -22.39 2.87 -14.56
CA PRO A 36 -22.78 4.00 -15.41
C PRO A 36 -23.45 5.15 -14.62
N PHE A 37 -23.65 4.97 -13.31
CA PHE A 37 -24.16 5.97 -12.41
C PHE A 37 -23.40 5.90 -11.08
N TYR A 38 -22.52 6.88 -10.86
CA TYR A 38 -22.05 7.23 -9.53
C TYR A 38 -22.90 8.39 -9.03
N PRO A 39 -23.50 8.29 -7.83
CA PRO A 39 -23.97 9.49 -7.16
C PRO A 39 -22.82 10.50 -7.11
N GLY A 40 -23.08 11.77 -7.44
CA GLY A 40 -22.03 12.79 -7.59
C GLY A 40 -21.17 13.07 -6.34
N TYR A 41 -21.43 12.40 -5.22
CA TYR A 41 -20.65 12.46 -4.00
C TYR A 41 -19.57 11.37 -3.89
N TYR A 42 -19.48 10.40 -4.80
CA TYR A 42 -18.35 9.47 -4.87
C TYR A 42 -17.29 9.99 -5.85
N PRO A 43 -16.01 10.05 -5.44
CA PRO A 43 -14.95 10.48 -6.34
C PRO A 43 -14.75 9.44 -7.45
N GLN A 44 -14.54 9.91 -8.67
CA GLN A 44 -14.18 9.06 -9.80
C GLN A 44 -12.80 8.40 -9.61
N GLU A 45 -11.87 9.08 -8.94
CA GLU A 45 -10.52 8.59 -8.67
C GLU A 45 -10.09 8.94 -7.23
N ILE A 46 -9.42 8.00 -6.57
CA ILE A 46 -8.77 8.21 -5.28
C ILE A 46 -7.26 8.00 -5.48
N ARG A 47 -6.48 9.06 -5.29
CA ARG A 47 -5.02 9.01 -5.35
C ARG A 47 -4.44 8.86 -3.95
N LEU A 48 -3.59 7.86 -3.78
CA LEU A 48 -2.84 7.63 -2.54
C LEU A 48 -1.39 8.05 -2.77
N GLU A 49 -0.93 9.02 -1.99
CA GLU A 49 0.42 9.57 -2.10
C GLU A 49 1.08 9.63 -0.72
N THR A 50 2.39 9.39 -0.70
CA THR A 50 3.21 9.61 0.49
C THR A 50 3.65 11.07 0.55
N LEU A 51 3.44 11.73 1.69
CA LEU A 51 3.90 13.09 1.93
C LEU A 51 4.69 13.20 3.25
N PRO A 52 5.66 14.13 3.34
CA PRO A 52 6.25 14.50 4.61
C PRO A 52 5.18 15.03 5.58
N PRO A 53 5.15 14.60 6.86
CA PRO A 53 4.17 15.10 7.83
C PRO A 53 4.16 16.62 7.98
N SER A 54 5.31 17.27 7.78
CA SER A 54 5.47 18.72 7.90
C SER A 54 4.64 19.53 6.91
N VAL A 55 4.24 18.95 5.77
CA VAL A 55 3.43 19.66 4.75
C VAL A 55 1.94 19.34 4.82
N ALA A 56 1.54 18.34 5.63
CA ALA A 56 0.17 17.84 5.68
C ALA A 56 -0.84 18.93 6.04
N ALA A 57 -0.59 19.70 7.10
CA ALA A 57 -1.50 20.76 7.53
C ALA A 57 -1.68 21.86 6.48
N ALA A 58 -0.61 22.23 5.77
CA ALA A 58 -0.69 23.25 4.72
C ALA A 58 -1.52 22.75 3.53
N GLN A 59 -1.32 21.50 3.12
CA GLN A 59 -2.06 20.91 1.99
C GLN A 59 -3.53 20.63 2.31
N LEU A 60 -3.86 20.24 3.55
CA LEU A 60 -5.24 20.14 4.02
C LEU A 60 -5.93 21.51 3.98
N LYS A 61 -5.28 22.55 4.51
CA LYS A 61 -5.82 23.93 4.51
C LYS A 61 -6.07 24.47 3.12
N SER A 62 -5.24 24.10 2.14
CA SER A 62 -5.38 24.54 0.75
C SER A 62 -6.21 23.57 -0.12
N ALA A 63 -6.87 22.58 0.48
CA ALA A 63 -7.63 21.54 -0.22
C ALA A 63 -6.84 20.79 -1.32
N LYS A 64 -5.51 20.73 -1.21
CA LYS A 64 -4.65 19.96 -2.12
C LYS A 64 -4.71 18.47 -1.83
N ILE A 65 -5.01 18.12 -0.58
CA ILE A 65 -5.36 16.77 -0.15
C ILE A 65 -6.68 16.83 0.61
N HIS A 66 -7.50 15.79 0.44
CA HIS A 66 -8.82 15.70 1.08
C HIS A 66 -8.79 14.89 2.39
N ALA A 67 -7.78 14.04 2.57
CA ALA A 67 -7.59 13.22 3.75
C ALA A 67 -6.10 13.03 4.04
N TYR A 68 -5.77 12.85 5.31
CA TYR A 68 -4.42 12.55 5.78
C TYR A 68 -4.48 11.43 6.81
N VAL A 69 -3.62 10.42 6.65
CA VAL A 69 -3.48 9.31 7.59
C VAL A 69 -2.09 9.39 8.20
N GLY A 70 -2.01 9.55 9.52
CA GLY A 70 -0.75 9.72 10.23
C GLY A 70 -0.95 10.35 11.61
N ALA A 71 0.14 10.86 12.18
CA ALA A 71 0.10 11.65 13.41
C ALA A 71 -0.71 12.94 13.22
N ASP A 72 -1.10 13.61 14.31
CA ASP A 72 -1.85 14.87 14.22
C ASP A 72 -1.08 15.92 13.40
N PRO A 73 -1.56 16.31 12.21
CA PRO A 73 -0.85 17.27 11.36
C PRO A 73 -0.88 18.70 11.94
N PHE A 74 -1.78 18.99 12.88
CA PHE A 74 -1.93 20.30 13.51
C PHE A 74 -1.20 20.42 14.86
N ALA A 75 -0.50 19.36 15.29
CA ALA A 75 0.33 19.32 16.51
C ALA A 75 -0.41 19.83 17.77
N GLY A 76 -1.65 19.38 17.98
CA GLY A 76 -2.53 19.78 19.08
C GLY A 76 -3.26 21.12 18.85
N GLY A 77 -2.96 21.81 17.75
CA GLY A 77 -3.65 23.02 17.33
C GLY A 77 -5.06 22.76 16.81
N ARG A 78 -5.86 23.83 16.72
CA ARG A 78 -7.23 23.75 16.20
C ARG A 78 -7.23 23.45 14.70
N ALA A 79 -7.92 22.37 14.31
CA ALA A 79 -8.19 22.06 12.90
C ALA A 79 -9.11 23.14 12.27
N PRO A 80 -8.96 23.44 10.97
CA PRO A 80 -9.93 24.23 10.21
C PRO A 80 -11.37 23.71 10.36
N GLY A 81 -12.37 24.59 10.26
CA GLY A 81 -13.77 24.22 10.53
C GLY A 81 -14.36 23.17 9.58
N ASP A 82 -13.75 23.00 8.41
CA ASP A 82 -14.06 22.03 7.37
C ASP A 82 -13.22 20.75 7.45
N VAL A 83 -12.25 20.67 8.37
CA VAL A 83 -11.43 19.49 8.62
C VAL A 83 -11.86 18.85 9.93
N LYS A 84 -12.26 17.58 9.87
CA LYS A 84 -12.64 16.80 11.05
C LYS A 84 -11.61 15.73 11.35
N PRO A 85 -11.04 15.69 12.57
CA PRO A 85 -10.26 14.53 13.00
C PRO A 85 -11.21 13.34 13.14
N VAL A 86 -10.76 12.18 12.68
CA VAL A 86 -11.46 10.91 12.85
C VAL A 86 -10.49 9.96 13.51
N GLU A 87 -10.94 9.36 14.62
CA GLU A 87 -10.17 8.33 15.30
C GLU A 87 -10.22 7.03 14.48
N SER A 88 -9.05 6.45 14.21
CA SER A 88 -8.96 5.13 13.60
C SER A 88 -9.23 4.06 14.67
N LEU A 89 -9.93 2.98 14.32
CA LEU A 89 -10.42 1.90 15.21
C LEU A 89 -9.31 1.03 15.87
N GLY A 90 -8.10 1.55 16.00
CA GLY A 90 -6.95 0.85 16.55
C GLY A 90 -6.23 0.02 15.49
N GLY A 91 -4.90 0.15 15.44
CA GLY A 91 -4.02 -0.72 14.68
C GLY A 91 -3.26 -1.66 15.60
N TYR A 92 -2.87 -2.84 15.09
CA TYR A 92 -1.97 -3.73 15.80
C TYR A 92 -0.51 -3.39 15.45
N LEU A 93 0.33 -3.24 16.48
CA LEU A 93 1.77 -3.32 16.30
C LEU A 93 2.19 -4.77 16.46
N VAL A 94 2.70 -5.37 15.38
CA VAL A 94 3.19 -6.75 15.38
C VAL A 94 4.70 -6.73 15.48
N MET A 95 5.23 -7.35 16.54
CA MET A 95 6.67 -7.54 16.71
C MET A 95 7.06 -8.96 16.30
N THR A 96 8.05 -9.06 15.41
CA THR A 96 8.63 -10.34 14.98
C THR A 96 10.09 -10.42 15.42
N PHE A 97 10.53 -11.62 15.79
CA PHE A 97 11.91 -11.88 16.21
C PHE A 97 12.62 -12.70 15.15
N ASN A 98 13.82 -12.26 14.75
CA ASN A 98 14.65 -13.02 13.82
C ASN A 98 15.28 -14.24 14.52
N PRO A 99 14.86 -15.48 14.20
CA PRO A 99 15.38 -16.68 14.87
C PRO A 99 16.84 -17.00 14.53
N ALA A 100 17.40 -16.39 13.47
CA ALA A 100 18.82 -16.53 13.14
C ALA A 100 19.73 -15.68 14.06
N SER A 101 19.16 -14.76 14.84
CA SER A 101 19.92 -13.98 15.81
C SER A 101 20.19 -14.81 17.07
N PRO A 102 21.44 -14.83 17.59
CA PRO A 102 21.77 -15.60 18.80
C PRO A 102 20.89 -15.28 20.01
N VAL A 103 20.45 -14.02 20.15
CA VAL A 103 19.61 -13.58 21.28
C VAL A 103 18.14 -14.01 21.14
N ALA A 104 17.70 -14.46 19.96
CA ALA A 104 16.33 -14.86 19.66
C ALA A 104 16.22 -16.30 19.12
N ALA A 105 17.29 -17.10 19.26
CA ALA A 105 17.39 -18.43 18.70
C ALA A 105 16.41 -19.42 19.35
N SER A 106 16.27 -19.39 20.68
CA SER A 106 15.34 -20.26 21.40
C SER A 106 13.93 -19.68 21.49
N ARG A 107 12.94 -20.56 21.67
CA ARG A 107 11.55 -20.14 21.91
C ARG A 107 11.46 -19.30 23.18
N GLU A 108 12.17 -19.73 24.22
CA GLU A 108 12.18 -19.13 25.54
C GLU A 108 12.72 -17.70 25.48
N SER A 109 13.82 -17.47 24.76
CA SER A 109 14.41 -16.14 24.64
C SER A 109 13.52 -15.17 23.87
N ARG A 110 12.80 -15.64 22.83
CA ARG A 110 11.79 -14.84 22.13
C ARG A 110 10.62 -14.48 23.03
N CYS A 111 10.09 -15.45 23.77
CA CYS A 111 8.99 -15.21 24.71
C CYS A 111 9.39 -14.22 25.81
N GLU A 112 10.61 -14.31 26.33
CA GLU A 112 11.13 -13.37 27.31
C GLU A 112 11.31 -11.97 26.73
N ALA A 113 11.88 -11.85 25.53
CA ALA A 113 12.03 -10.57 24.83
C ALA A 113 10.67 -9.90 24.54
N ALA A 114 9.67 -10.69 24.12
CA ALA A 114 8.30 -10.22 23.92
C ALA A 114 7.70 -9.65 25.21
N ARG A 115 7.81 -10.38 26.32
CA ARG A 115 7.31 -9.94 27.64
C ARG A 115 8.00 -8.68 28.13
N ARG A 116 9.32 -8.59 27.99
CA ARG A 116 10.09 -7.39 28.37
C ARG A 116 9.65 -6.18 27.55
N THR A 117 9.47 -6.34 26.24
CA THR A 117 9.03 -5.26 25.35
C THR A 117 7.59 -4.83 25.66
N ALA A 118 6.67 -5.78 25.83
CA ALA A 118 5.29 -5.49 26.21
C ALA A 118 5.21 -4.73 27.55
N LYS A 119 6.03 -5.11 28.54
CA LYS A 119 6.13 -4.39 29.82
C LYS A 119 6.68 -2.97 29.63
N SER A 120 7.68 -2.79 28.76
CA SER A 120 8.24 -1.46 28.45
C SER A 120 7.24 -0.57 27.73
N LEU A 121 6.45 -1.11 26.79
CA LEU A 121 5.43 -0.37 26.06
C LEU A 121 4.22 -0.04 26.95
N GLY A 122 3.81 -0.97 27.81
CA GLY A 122 2.74 -0.76 28.79
C GLY A 122 3.08 0.22 29.90
N ALA A 123 4.35 0.58 30.07
CA ALA A 123 4.79 1.65 30.97
C ALA A 123 4.44 3.07 30.45
N ALA A 124 3.97 3.19 29.19
CA ALA A 124 3.40 4.40 28.63
C ALA A 124 1.86 4.32 28.72
N PRO A 125 1.23 4.88 29.78
CA PRO A 125 -0.19 4.67 30.04
C PRO A 125 -1.06 5.19 28.89
N GLY A 126 -2.00 4.37 28.43
CA GLY A 126 -3.03 4.76 27.46
C GLY A 126 -2.62 4.74 25.98
N LEU A 127 -1.36 4.44 25.65
CA LEU A 127 -0.90 4.39 24.25
C LEU A 127 -0.92 2.98 23.65
N TYR A 128 -0.70 1.95 24.46
CA TYR A 128 -0.62 0.57 24.00
C TYR A 128 -1.35 -0.38 24.94
N VAL A 129 -2.15 -1.28 24.37
CA VAL A 129 -2.74 -2.42 25.07
C VAL A 129 -2.02 -3.68 24.60
N PRO A 130 -1.34 -4.43 25.49
CA PRO A 130 -0.69 -5.68 25.09
C PRO A 130 -1.74 -6.75 24.76
N HIS A 131 -1.61 -7.37 23.58
CA HIS A 131 -2.42 -8.51 23.15
C HIS A 131 -1.55 -9.77 23.04
N PRO A 132 -2.08 -10.97 23.38
CA PRO A 132 -1.34 -12.23 23.33
C PRO A 132 -1.03 -12.73 21.91
#